data_AF-A0A1T3VTD8-F1
#
_entry.id   AF-A0A1T3VTD8-F1
#
_cell.length_a   1.000
_cell.length_b   1.000
_cell.length_c   1.000
_cell.angle_alpha   90.00
_cell.angle_beta   90.00
_cell.angle_gamma   90.00
#
_symmetry.space_group_name_H-M   'P 1'
#
loop_
_entity.id
_entity.type
_entity.pdbx_description
1 polymer ?
#
loop_
_entity_poly.entity_id
_entity_poly.type
_entity_poly.pdbx_seq_one_letter_code
_entity_poly.pdbx_strand_id
1 'polypeptide(L)' 'MTENAYLVGLRLEGRKVVVVGGGTVAQRRLPLLIAAGADVHVIAREATPAVEAFQPITLALR' A
#
# COMPACT_ATOMS: atom_id res chain seq x y z
N MET A 1 -5.42 21.32 -14.96
CA MET A 1 -5.43 19.90 -14.53
C MET A 1 -6.87 19.45 -14.57
N THR A 2 -7.21 18.40 -15.31
CA THR A 2 -8.57 17.86 -15.23
C THR A 2 -8.78 17.31 -13.83
N GLU A 3 -9.68 17.93 -13.06
CA GLU A 3 -9.89 17.59 -11.64
C GLU A 3 -10.54 16.22 -11.43
N ASN A 4 -11.03 15.60 -12.50
CA ASN A 4 -11.74 14.32 -12.43
C ASN A 4 -10.80 13.14 -12.73
N ALA A 5 -10.77 12.17 -11.83
CA ALA A 5 -10.13 10.89 -12.05
C ALA A 5 -10.88 10.09 -13.13
N TYR A 6 -10.14 9.40 -14.00
CA TYR A 6 -10.71 8.38 -14.88
C TYR A 6 -10.84 7.06 -14.10
N LEU A 7 -12.06 6.58 -13.94
CA LEU A 7 -12.35 5.42 -13.10
C LEU A 7 -12.03 4.12 -13.85
N VAL A 8 -11.20 3.27 -13.24
CA VAL A 8 -10.87 1.94 -13.76
C VAL A 8 -10.82 0.92 -12.62
N GLY A 9 -11.18 -0.32 -12.92
CA GLY A 9 -10.92 -1.46 -12.04
C GLY A 9 -9.53 -2.05 -12.32
N LEU A 10 -8.75 -2.33 -11.28
CA LEU A 10 -7.44 -2.96 -11.41
C LEU A 10 -7.49 -4.38 -10.84
N ARG A 11 -6.91 -5.34 -11.57
CA ARG A 11 -6.65 -6.70 -11.08
C ARG A 11 -5.24 -6.74 -10.52
N LEU A 12 -5.13 -6.74 -9.20
CA LEU A 12 -3.84 -6.65 -8.50
C LEU A 12 -3.32 -7.99 -8.00
N GLU A 13 -4.05 -9.08 -8.20
CA GLU A 13 -3.64 -10.41 -7.75
C GLU A 13 -2.23 -10.78 -8.26
N GLY A 14 -1.32 -11.03 -7.33
CA GLY A 14 0.10 -11.34 -7.60
C GLY A 14 0.89 -10.17 -8.20
N ARG A 15 0.30 -8.98 -8.33
CA ARG A 15 0.97 -7.81 -8.91
C ARG A 15 1.71 -7.04 -7.83
N LYS A 16 2.95 -6.67 -8.13
CA LYS A 16 3.78 -5.84 -7.27
C LYS A 16 3.21 -4.43 -7.16
N VAL A 17 2.94 -4.00 -5.93
CA VAL A 17 2.45 -2.65 -5.60
C VAL A 17 3.37 -2.02 -4.57
N VAL A 18 3.87 -0.82 -4.86
CA VAL A 18 4.73 -0.07 -3.94
C VAL A 18 3.93 1.03 -3.26
N VAL A 19 3.98 1.05 -1.93
CA VAL A 19 3.46 2.12 -1.08
C VAL A 19 4.64 2.87 -0.50
N VAL A 20 4.69 4.19 -0.69
CA VAL A 20 5.74 5.03 -0.11
C VAL A 20 5.19 5.79 1.09
N GLY A 21 5.83 5.61 2.25
CA GLY A 21 5.43 6.15 3.54
C GLY A 21 4.79 5.12 4.47
N GLY A 22 5.04 5.25 5.77
CA GLY A 22 4.58 4.32 6.82
C GLY A 22 3.60 4.93 7.83
N GLY A 23 2.95 6.05 7.46
CA GLY A 23 2.01 6.79 8.32
C GLY A 23 0.54 6.34 8.18
N THR A 24 -0.38 7.14 8.72
CA THR A 24 -1.84 6.87 8.74
C THR A 24 -2.48 6.71 7.35
N VAL A 25 -1.88 7.28 6.31
CA VAL A 25 -2.34 7.06 4.93
C VAL A 25 -1.98 5.67 4.43
N ALA A 26 -0.82 5.14 4.78
CA ALA A 26 -0.47 3.76 4.46
C ALA A 26 -1.39 2.79 5.24
N GLN A 27 -1.54 3.01 6.55
CA GLN A 27 -2.43 2.19 7.40
C GLN A 27 -3.83 1.99 6.80
N ARG A 28 -4.44 3.05 6.26
CA ARG A 28 -5.79 2.96 5.67
C ARG A 28 -5.84 2.34 4.27
N ARG A 29 -4.73 2.36 3.53
CA ARG A 29 -4.66 1.88 2.13
C ARG A 29 -4.24 0.42 2.04
N LEU A 30 -3.37 -0.02 2.94
CA LEU A 30 -2.83 -1.38 2.96
C LEU A 30 -3.92 -2.48 3.00
N PRO A 31 -4.98 -2.39 3.83
CA PRO A 31 -6.02 -3.43 3.87
C PRO A 31 -6.65 -3.69 2.50
N LEU A 32 -6.94 -2.64 1.74
CA LEU A 32 -7.59 -2.76 0.43
C LEU A 32 -6.66 -3.40 -0.61
N LEU A 33 -5.37 -3.03 -0.59
CA LEU A 33 -4.39 -3.57 -1.53
C LEU A 33 -4.12 -5.06 -1.26
N ILE A 34 -4.00 -5.43 0.03
CA ILE A 34 -3.84 -6.82 0.46
C ILE A 34 -5.07 -7.65 0.07
N ALA A 35 -6.28 -7.14 0.34
CA ALA A 35 -7.53 -7.82 -0.02
C ALA A 35 -7.68 -7.99 -1.55
N ALA A 36 -7.10 -7.11 -2.35
CA ALA A 36 -7.06 -7.24 -3.81
C ALA A 36 -6.01 -8.25 -4.32
N GLY A 37 -5.29 -8.94 -3.42
CA GLY A 37 -4.28 -9.94 -3.74
C GLY A 37 -2.93 -9.35 -4.17
N ALA A 38 -2.68 -8.07 -3.91
CA ALA A 38 -1.43 -7.43 -4.30
C ALA A 38 -0.21 -7.97 -3.52
N ASP A 39 0.93 -8.07 -4.20
CA ASP A 39 2.24 -8.21 -3.56
C ASP A 39 2.71 -6.81 -3.12
N VAL A 40 2.45 -6.47 -1.84
CA VAL A 40 2.62 -5.10 -1.34
C VAL A 40 3.99 -4.87 -0.72
N HIS A 41 4.68 -3.84 -1.20
CA HIS A 41 5.99 -3.38 -0.73
C HIS A 41 5.85 -1.98 -0.15
N VAL A 42 6.12 -1.81 1.14
CA VAL A 42 6.12 -0.52 1.83
C VAL A 42 7.55 -0.02 1.96
N ILE A 43 7.82 1.19 1.47
CA ILE A 43 9.11 1.86 1.61
C ILE A 43 8.90 3.14 2.39
N ALA A 44 9.58 3.30 3.53
CA ALA A 44 9.44 4.49 4.37
C ALA A 44 10.72 4.75 5.17
N ARG A 45 10.95 5.98 5.65
CA ARG A 45 12.02 6.24 6.62
C ARG A 45 11.70 5.65 7.98
N GLU A 46 10.44 5.75 8.36
CA GLU A 46 9.86 5.25 9.61
C GLU A 46 8.46 4.70 9.31
N ALA A 47 8.04 3.72 10.09
CA ALA A 47 6.70 3.16 10.04
C ALA A 47 6.03 3.26 11.41
N THR A 48 4.73 3.54 11.37
CA THR A 48 3.90 3.47 12.57
C THR A 48 3.73 2.02 13.02
N PRO A 49 3.53 1.74 14.33
CA PRO A 49 3.35 0.37 14.82
C PRO A 49 2.21 -0.38 14.12
N ALA A 50 1.14 0.34 13.75
CA ALA A 50 0.05 -0.27 13.01
C ALA A 50 0.43 -0.66 11.58
N VAL A 51 1.35 0.06 10.91
CA VAL A 51 1.88 -0.37 9.59
C VAL A 51 2.78 -1.59 9.76
N GLU A 52 3.63 -1.61 10.78
CA GLU A 52 4.53 -2.73 11.07
C GLU A 52 3.76 -4.02 11.39
N ALA A 53 2.56 -3.90 11.97
CA ALA A 53 1.71 -5.03 12.32
C ALA A 53 0.98 -5.67 11.11
N PHE A 54 0.98 -5.06 9.93
CA PHE A 54 0.30 -5.64 8.77
C PHE A 54 1.05 -6.86 8.24
N GLN A 55 0.29 -7.89 7.87
CA GLN A 55 0.76 -9.04 7.10
C GLN A 55 -0.28 -9.42 6.04
N PRO A 56 0.11 -9.89 4.84
CA PRO A 56 1.49 -10.03 4.35
C PRO A 56 1.95 -8.78 3.58
N ILE A 57 2.89 -8.01 4.15
CA ILE A 57 3.57 -6.92 3.43
C ILE A 57 5.09 -7.10 3.52
N THR A 58 5.82 -6.59 2.54
CA THR A 58 7.27 -6.40 2.64
C THR A 58 7.54 -4.96 3.08
N LEU A 59 8.09 -4.76 4.27
CA LEU A 59 8.46 -3.43 4.77
C LEU A 59 9.97 -3.20 4.66
N ALA A 60 10.37 -2.10 4.01
CA ALA A 60 11.76 -1.67 3.90
C ALA A 60 11.93 -0.25 4.44
N LEU A 61 12.75 -0.11 5.48
CA LEU A 61 13.12 1.19 6.03
C LEU A 61 14.33 1.77 5.28
N ARG A 62 14.18 2.94 4.64
CA ARG A 62 15.19 3.56 3.75
C ARG A 62 15.18 5.09 3.81
#